data_AF-A0A151JHS8-F1
#
_entry.id   AF-A0A151JHS8-F1
#
_cell.length_a   1.000
_cell.length_b   1.000
_cell.length_c   1.000
_cell.angle_alpha   90.00
_cell.angle_beta   90.00
_cell.angle_gamma   90.00
#
_symmetry.space_group_name_H-M   'P 1'
#
loop_
_entity.id
_entity.type
_entity.pdbx_description
1 polymer ?
#
loop_
_entity_poly.entity_id
_entity_poly.type
_entity_poly.pdbx_seq_one_letter_code
_entity_poly.pdbx_strand_id
1 'polypeptide(L)'
;MATSCIVLLKPVSYGDLNLLNGTKESIRFQIGSKAGEAMPFALPNLDALNSERFIRTTPSTYTGDPIPLGWRTAKGDYIDFLFIKENGEKKTRVELPQGQTIEGVVNYLNNQFDDKVRFFLTDLRDEDGVEKNILSYAYEKGSDYSKAEIFGIAGERFANLTKPDGSRGYLLKGGNPFVAFGLDRSLTELINHDFDHIDDYDPNDTDFINDRNALIYMCDLILHQVNSFQGGIGSTQNRLEKAINNLSSQGINIDASNSRIKDTDFAKEATQMVKDQIRTNSTTSMLVQANSLPKSISSLLTN
;
A
#
# COMPACT_ATOMS: atom_id res chain seq x y z
N MET A 1 -23.89 17.25 -25.36
CA MET A 1 -23.51 15.83 -25.12
C MET A 1 -22.07 15.85 -24.67
N ALA A 2 -21.83 15.91 -23.35
CA ALA A 2 -20.50 15.81 -22.80
C ALA A 2 -20.07 14.35 -22.94
N THR A 3 -19.11 14.11 -23.82
CA THR A 3 -18.45 12.81 -23.96
C THR A 3 -17.71 12.58 -22.65
N SER A 4 -18.31 11.80 -21.75
CA SER A 4 -17.68 11.32 -20.53
C SER A 4 -16.39 10.61 -20.92
N CYS A 5 -15.25 11.26 -20.68
CA CYS A 5 -13.93 10.68 -20.89
C CYS A 5 -13.60 9.77 -19.70
N ILE A 6 -14.38 8.70 -19.52
CA ILE A 6 -14.02 7.52 -18.73
C ILE A 6 -13.90 6.37 -19.73
N VAL A 7 -12.82 6.39 -20.52
CA VAL A 7 -12.40 5.23 -21.32
C VAL A 7 -10.91 5.05 -21.06
N LEU A 8 -10.52 4.55 -19.89
CA LEU A 8 -9.10 4.26 -19.63
C LEU A 8 -8.81 3.01 -18.81
N LEU A 9 -9.66 1.98 -18.88
CA LEU A 9 -9.16 0.63 -18.66
C LEU A 9 -9.73 -0.26 -19.76
N LYS A 10 -8.89 -0.60 -20.76
CA LYS A 10 -9.09 -1.88 -21.45
C LYS A 10 -9.22 -2.94 -20.35
N PRO A 11 -10.22 -3.83 -20.39
CA PRO A 11 -10.40 -4.81 -19.34
C PRO A 11 -9.10 -5.58 -19.17
N VAL A 12 -8.45 -5.42 -18.02
CA VAL A 12 -7.28 -6.22 -17.65
C VAL A 12 -7.85 -7.52 -17.13
N SER A 13 -7.85 -8.53 -17.98
CA SER A 13 -8.44 -9.83 -17.67
C SER A 13 -7.40 -10.95 -17.66
N TYR A 14 -7.71 -11.99 -16.91
CA TYR A 14 -7.04 -13.29 -16.98
C TYR A 14 -8.08 -14.36 -17.25
N GLY A 15 -8.06 -14.93 -18.46
CA GLY A 15 -9.21 -15.67 -18.98
C GLY A 15 -10.44 -14.77 -19.05
N ASP A 16 -11.58 -15.26 -18.54
CA ASP A 16 -12.84 -14.50 -18.50
C ASP A 16 -12.98 -13.59 -17.27
N LEU A 17 -11.98 -13.58 -16.38
CA LEU A 17 -12.03 -12.81 -15.15
C LEU A 17 -11.40 -11.42 -15.33
N ASN A 18 -12.17 -10.36 -15.08
CA ASN A 18 -11.62 -9.01 -14.94
C ASN A 18 -10.93 -8.87 -13.58
N LEU A 19 -9.70 -8.34 -13.59
CA LEU A 19 -8.84 -8.28 -12.41
C LEU A 19 -8.94 -6.98 -11.63
N LEU A 20 -9.49 -5.92 -12.23
CA LEU A 20 -9.33 -4.55 -11.72
C LEU A 20 -10.65 -3.80 -11.47
N ASN A 21 -11.80 -4.35 -11.86
CA ASN A 21 -13.09 -3.66 -11.79
C ASN A 21 -13.88 -3.94 -10.49
N GLY A 22 -13.24 -4.55 -9.49
CA GLY A 22 -13.89 -4.87 -8.21
C GLY A 22 -14.98 -5.94 -8.25
N THR A 23 -15.27 -6.57 -9.40
CA THR A 23 -16.28 -7.65 -9.48
C THR A 23 -15.93 -8.88 -8.65
N LYS A 24 -14.65 -9.04 -8.31
CA LYS A 24 -14.15 -10.12 -7.47
C LYS A 24 -13.12 -9.55 -6.50
N GLU A 25 -13.33 -9.78 -5.21
CA GLU A 25 -12.43 -9.28 -4.16
C GLU A 25 -11.11 -10.06 -4.08
N SER A 26 -11.16 -11.37 -4.37
CA SER A 26 -9.96 -12.21 -4.33
C SER A 26 -10.04 -13.45 -5.21
N ILE A 27 -8.88 -13.93 -5.64
CA ILE A 27 -8.66 -15.23 -6.26
C ILE A 27 -7.91 -16.11 -5.26
N ARG A 28 -8.13 -17.42 -5.27
CA ARG A 28 -7.36 -18.35 -4.45
C ARG A 28 -6.49 -19.22 -5.35
N PHE A 29 -5.20 -19.25 -5.06
CA PHE A 29 -4.25 -20.15 -5.71
C PHE A 29 -3.99 -21.34 -4.80
N GLN A 30 -4.33 -22.54 -5.25
CA GLN A 30 -3.97 -23.77 -4.56
C GLN A 30 -2.45 -23.95 -4.69
N ILE A 31 -1.74 -23.92 -3.55
CA ILE A 31 -0.27 -23.98 -3.48
C ILE A 31 0.21 -25.22 -2.72
N GLY A 32 -0.62 -26.25 -2.63
CA GLY A 32 -0.30 -27.43 -1.87
C GLY A 32 -1.09 -28.64 -2.31
N SER A 33 -0.69 -29.80 -1.81
CA SER A 33 -1.27 -31.09 -2.18
C SER A 33 -2.58 -31.39 -1.44
N LYS A 34 -2.87 -30.65 -0.34
CA LYS A 34 -4.06 -30.86 0.48
C LYS A 34 -5.08 -29.75 0.30
N ALA A 35 -6.36 -30.11 0.42
CA ALA A 35 -7.45 -29.15 0.48
C ALA A 35 -7.21 -28.15 1.64
N GLY A 36 -7.32 -26.84 1.34
CA GLY A 36 -7.10 -25.77 2.31
C GLY A 36 -5.71 -25.12 2.26
N GLU A 37 -4.75 -25.71 1.55
CA GLU A 37 -3.43 -25.11 1.28
C GLU A 37 -3.54 -24.12 0.09
N ALA A 38 -4.35 -23.08 0.26
CA ALA A 38 -4.60 -22.07 -0.75
C ALA A 38 -4.16 -20.68 -0.28
N MET A 39 -3.51 -19.93 -1.17
CA MET A 39 -3.14 -18.54 -0.95
C MET A 39 -4.18 -17.60 -1.57
N PRO A 40 -4.80 -16.70 -0.79
CA PRO A 40 -5.64 -15.66 -1.35
C PRO A 40 -4.77 -14.58 -2.00
N PHE A 41 -5.15 -14.17 -3.19
CA PHE A 41 -4.67 -13.01 -3.91
C PHE A 41 -5.80 -11.99 -3.96
N ALA A 42 -5.66 -10.90 -3.19
CA ALA A 42 -6.63 -9.82 -3.22
C ALA A 42 -6.53 -9.08 -4.56
N LEU A 43 -7.68 -8.87 -5.20
CA LEU A 43 -7.77 -8.11 -6.43
C LEU A 43 -8.08 -6.65 -6.11
N PRO A 44 -7.36 -5.70 -6.71
CA PRO A 44 -7.67 -4.29 -6.52
C PRO A 44 -8.96 -3.92 -7.25
N ASN A 45 -9.63 -2.90 -6.74
CA ASN A 45 -10.77 -2.28 -7.39
C ASN A 45 -10.40 -0.86 -7.84
N LEU A 46 -10.01 -0.72 -9.11
CA LEU A 46 -9.70 0.56 -9.72
C LEU A 46 -10.95 1.35 -10.07
N ASP A 47 -12.12 0.71 -10.23
CA ASP A 47 -13.37 1.45 -10.42
C ASP A 47 -13.72 2.28 -9.18
N ALA A 48 -13.27 1.85 -7.99
CA ALA A 48 -13.39 2.66 -6.77
C ALA A 48 -12.59 3.98 -6.85
N LEU A 49 -11.60 4.10 -7.73
CA LEU A 49 -10.89 5.37 -7.96
C LEU A 49 -11.78 6.42 -8.66
N ASN A 50 -12.80 5.96 -9.40
CA ASN A 50 -13.79 6.83 -10.04
C ASN A 50 -14.91 7.26 -9.08
N SER A 51 -14.87 6.83 -7.81
CA SER A 51 -15.82 7.32 -6.83
C SER A 51 -15.62 8.82 -6.61
N GLU A 52 -16.73 9.55 -6.48
CA GLU A 52 -16.66 11.00 -6.32
C GLU A 52 -15.97 11.34 -5.00
N ARG A 53 -14.83 12.03 -5.10
CA ARG A 53 -14.04 12.53 -3.98
C ARG A 53 -14.18 14.04 -3.92
N PHE A 54 -14.26 14.58 -2.72
CA PHE A 54 -14.32 16.01 -2.52
C PHE A 54 -13.06 16.46 -1.80
N ILE A 55 -12.30 17.34 -2.42
CA ILE A 55 -11.18 18.02 -1.77
C ILE A 55 -11.67 19.36 -1.29
N ARG A 56 -11.42 19.64 -0.01
CA ARG A 56 -11.60 20.99 0.53
C ARG A 56 -10.24 21.66 0.62
N THR A 57 -10.16 22.87 0.10
CA THR A 57 -9.02 23.77 0.28
C THR A 57 -9.36 24.92 1.21
N THR A 58 -8.30 25.57 1.72
CA THR A 58 -8.44 26.76 2.57
C THR A 58 -8.96 27.93 1.72
N PRO A 59 -10.11 28.53 2.06
CA PRO A 59 -10.64 29.63 1.27
C PRO A 59 -9.75 30.87 1.38
N SER A 60 -9.48 31.47 0.23
CA SER A 60 -8.77 32.74 0.00
C SER A 60 -9.15 33.85 0.97
N THR A 61 -10.46 34.03 1.17
CA THR A 61 -11.07 35.09 1.99
C THR A 61 -10.78 35.02 3.49
N TYR A 62 -10.33 33.86 3.99
CA TYR A 62 -10.00 33.66 5.40
C TYR A 62 -8.50 33.51 5.65
N THR A 63 -7.68 33.71 4.62
CA THR A 63 -6.22 33.65 4.75
C THR A 63 -5.71 34.80 5.62
N GLY A 64 -4.73 34.48 6.47
CA GLY A 64 -4.22 35.34 7.52
C GLY A 64 -3.40 36.53 7.06
N ASP A 65 -2.58 37.02 7.98
CA ASP A 65 -1.52 37.93 7.59
C ASP A 65 -0.51 37.17 6.73
N PRO A 66 -0.24 37.66 5.51
CA PRO A 66 0.73 37.01 4.64
C PRO A 66 2.12 37.06 5.29
N ILE A 67 2.86 35.97 5.16
CA ILE A 67 4.14 35.76 5.81
C ILE A 67 5.22 36.38 4.92
N PRO A 68 6.01 37.34 5.43
CA PRO A 68 7.02 38.00 4.62
C PRO A 68 8.14 37.03 4.24
N LEU A 69 8.70 37.24 3.05
CA LEU A 69 9.87 36.49 2.59
C LEU A 69 11.03 36.64 3.59
N GLY A 70 11.70 35.53 3.91
CA GLY A 70 12.80 35.51 4.88
C GLY A 70 12.39 35.35 6.35
N TRP A 71 11.09 35.26 6.65
CA TRP A 71 10.59 34.89 7.97
C TRP A 71 11.19 33.55 8.47
N ARG A 72 11.33 33.43 9.80
CA ARG A 72 11.87 32.24 10.48
C ARG A 72 11.08 31.94 11.74
N THR A 73 10.87 30.65 12.02
CA THR A 73 10.25 30.21 13.28
C THR A 73 11.11 30.57 14.49
N ALA A 74 10.46 31.06 15.55
CA ALA A 74 11.07 31.27 16.85
C ALA A 74 10.86 30.06 17.77
N LYS A 75 11.61 30.02 18.88
CA LYS A 75 11.44 28.98 19.90
C LYS A 75 10.05 29.09 20.54
N GLY A 76 9.30 27.99 20.54
CA GLY A 76 7.95 27.93 21.10
C GLY A 76 6.85 28.37 20.12
N ASP A 77 7.19 28.62 18.86
CA ASP A 77 6.17 28.77 17.82
C ASP A 77 5.47 27.42 17.58
N TYR A 78 4.15 27.47 17.43
CA TYR A 78 3.31 26.28 17.23
C TYR A 78 2.10 26.63 16.36
N ILE A 79 1.48 25.59 15.81
CA ILE A 79 0.18 25.66 15.12
C ILE A 79 -0.75 24.64 15.78
N ASP A 80 -1.94 25.11 16.17
CA ASP A 80 -2.99 24.24 16.68
C ASP A 80 -3.89 23.84 15.52
N PHE A 81 -4.30 22.58 15.51
CA PHE A 81 -5.21 22.01 14.53
C PHE A 81 -6.41 21.38 15.22
N LEU A 82 -7.55 21.39 14.55
CA LEU A 82 -8.75 20.69 14.98
C LEU A 82 -9.18 19.74 13.87
N PHE A 83 -9.48 18.52 14.30
CA PHE A 83 -10.14 17.50 13.51
C PHE A 83 -11.51 17.26 14.11
N ILE A 84 -12.56 17.41 13.31
CA ILE A 84 -13.93 17.08 13.71
C ILE A 84 -14.34 15.85 12.91
N LYS A 85 -14.82 14.81 13.60
CA LYS A 85 -15.39 13.61 13.00
C LYS A 85 -16.74 13.31 13.67
N GLU A 86 -17.50 12.38 13.09
CA GLU A 86 -18.79 11.93 13.64
C GLU A 86 -18.70 11.50 15.12
N ASN A 87 -17.53 11.00 15.56
CA ASN A 87 -17.30 10.53 16.93
C ASN A 87 -16.69 11.58 17.88
N GLY A 88 -16.53 12.82 17.44
CA GLY A 88 -16.08 13.94 18.27
C GLY A 88 -14.95 14.77 17.68
N GLU A 89 -14.44 15.68 18.51
CA GLU A 89 -13.40 16.63 18.16
C GLU A 89 -12.03 16.20 18.71
N LYS A 90 -10.98 16.32 17.91
CA LYS A 90 -9.59 16.12 18.31
C LYS A 90 -8.76 17.35 18.01
N LYS A 91 -8.23 17.97 19.06
CA LYS A 91 -7.28 19.08 18.96
C LYS A 91 -5.84 18.54 18.98
N THR A 92 -5.02 19.02 18.07
CA THR A 92 -3.60 18.61 17.94
C THR A 92 -2.75 19.86 17.88
N ARG A 93 -1.79 20.01 18.80
CA ARG A 93 -0.76 21.05 18.73
C ARG A 93 0.47 20.49 18.02
N VAL A 94 0.98 21.23 17.05
CA VAL A 94 2.26 20.95 16.39
C VAL A 94 3.24 22.05 16.74
N GLU A 95 4.26 21.71 17.53
CA GLU A 95 5.39 22.60 17.82
C GLU A 95 6.32 22.66 16.60
N LEU A 96 6.68 23.88 16.19
CA LEU A 96 7.52 24.11 15.02
C LEU A 96 8.99 24.09 15.43
N PRO A 97 9.87 23.37 14.68
CA PRO A 97 11.30 23.46 14.91
C PRO A 97 11.79 24.90 14.74
N GLN A 98 12.71 25.36 15.59
CA GLN A 98 13.24 26.72 15.54
C GLN A 98 14.10 26.95 14.28
N GLY A 99 14.06 28.17 13.73
CA GLY A 99 14.90 28.60 12.62
C GLY A 99 14.49 28.06 11.25
N GLN A 100 13.29 27.47 11.14
CA GLN A 100 12.73 27.00 9.88
C GLN A 100 12.22 28.18 9.05
N THR A 101 12.39 28.08 7.73
CA THR A 101 11.69 28.95 6.78
C THR A 101 10.21 28.55 6.70
N ILE A 102 9.38 29.33 6.03
CA ILE A 102 7.98 28.94 5.84
C ILE A 102 7.85 27.66 4.98
N GLU A 103 8.73 27.48 3.99
CA GLU A 103 8.84 26.25 3.21
C GLU A 103 9.28 25.07 4.09
N GLY A 104 10.21 25.30 5.01
CA GLY A 104 10.63 24.31 6.01
C GLY A 104 9.47 23.88 6.93
N VAL A 105 8.63 24.84 7.32
CA VAL A 105 7.39 24.56 8.08
C VAL A 105 6.41 23.73 7.26
N VAL A 106 6.17 24.07 5.99
CA VAL A 106 5.28 23.30 5.09
C VAL A 106 5.76 21.86 4.95
N ASN A 107 7.04 21.65 4.70
CA ASN A 107 7.62 20.31 4.61
C ASN A 107 7.48 19.54 5.93
N TYR A 108 7.72 20.21 7.06
CA TYR A 108 7.53 19.61 8.38
C TYR A 108 6.07 19.19 8.60
N LEU A 109 5.11 20.05 8.29
CA LEU A 109 3.68 19.74 8.40
C LEU A 109 3.25 18.60 7.46
N ASN A 110 3.68 18.62 6.20
CA ASN A 110 3.40 17.54 5.25
C ASN A 110 3.92 16.19 5.74
N ASN A 111 5.10 16.15 6.37
CA ASN A 111 5.61 14.92 6.99
C ASN A 111 4.82 14.48 8.23
N GLN A 112 4.23 15.41 8.99
CA GLN A 112 3.42 15.08 10.18
C GLN A 112 2.01 14.58 9.84
N PHE A 113 1.42 15.08 8.74
CA PHE A 113 0.05 14.76 8.34
C PHE A 113 -0.06 13.78 7.17
N ASP A 114 1.05 13.49 6.49
CA ASP A 114 1.20 12.49 5.43
C ASP A 114 0.22 12.70 4.26
N ASP A 115 -0.67 11.73 4.02
CA ASP A 115 -1.68 11.73 2.98
C ASP A 115 -3.00 12.39 3.42
N LYS A 116 -3.20 12.66 4.71
CA LYS A 116 -4.47 13.15 5.25
C LYS A 116 -4.72 14.63 5.02
N VAL A 117 -3.64 15.41 4.98
CA VAL A 117 -3.67 16.86 4.75
C VAL A 117 -2.43 17.23 3.97
N ARG A 118 -2.60 18.02 2.92
CA ARG A 118 -1.51 18.61 2.16
C ARG A 118 -1.45 20.11 2.44
N PHE A 119 -0.29 20.58 2.88
CA PHE A 119 0.03 21.98 3.06
C PHE A 119 0.81 22.49 1.86
N PHE A 120 0.50 23.71 1.45
CA PHE A 120 1.14 24.38 0.33
C PHE A 120 1.27 25.88 0.61
N LEU A 121 2.13 26.52 -0.18
CA LEU A 121 2.27 27.97 -0.18
C LEU A 121 1.60 28.55 -1.40
N THR A 122 0.93 29.66 -1.17
CA THR A 122 0.41 30.52 -2.21
C THR A 122 1.15 31.83 -2.16
N ASP A 123 1.86 32.14 -3.24
CA ASP A 123 2.57 33.40 -3.39
C ASP A 123 1.55 34.51 -3.67
N LEU A 124 1.68 35.62 -2.96
CA LEU A 124 0.90 36.82 -3.13
C LEU A 124 1.80 38.04 -3.30
N ARG A 125 1.27 39.07 -3.95
CA ARG A 125 1.88 40.40 -4.00
C ARG A 125 0.93 41.38 -3.32
N ASP A 126 1.43 42.14 -2.36
CA ASP A 126 0.62 43.21 -1.77
C ASP A 126 0.49 44.42 -2.71
N GLU A 127 -0.26 45.43 -2.28
CA GLU A 127 -0.48 46.68 -3.04
C GLU A 127 0.83 47.41 -3.39
N ASP A 128 1.90 47.18 -2.63
CA ASP A 128 3.23 47.76 -2.82
C ASP A 128 4.15 46.86 -3.68
N GLY A 129 3.65 45.71 -4.16
CA GLY A 129 4.40 44.75 -4.96
C GLY A 129 5.36 43.87 -4.16
N VAL A 130 5.27 43.87 -2.83
CA VAL A 130 6.08 43.01 -1.95
C VAL A 130 5.53 41.59 -1.99
N GLU A 131 6.41 40.64 -2.32
CA GLU A 131 6.09 39.21 -2.32
C GLU A 131 5.93 38.67 -0.90
N LYS A 132 4.86 37.91 -0.70
CA LYS A 132 4.52 37.30 0.58
C LYS A 132 3.86 35.95 0.36
N ASN A 133 3.91 35.08 1.38
CA ASN A 133 3.38 33.73 1.28
C ASN A 133 2.17 33.54 2.20
N ILE A 134 1.17 32.82 1.71
CA ILE A 134 0.09 32.28 2.53
C ILE A 134 0.30 30.79 2.73
N LEU A 135 0.15 30.33 3.98
CA LEU A 135 0.01 28.92 4.26
C LEU A 135 -1.43 28.47 4.02
N SER A 136 -1.61 27.57 3.07
CA SER A 136 -2.89 26.97 2.74
C SER A 136 -2.82 25.45 2.92
N TYR A 137 -3.96 24.81 3.06
CA TYR A 137 -4.07 23.36 3.16
C TYR A 137 -5.23 22.80 2.35
N ALA A 138 -5.09 21.54 1.93
CA ALA A 138 -6.09 20.72 1.28
C ALA A 138 -6.27 19.42 2.05
N TYR A 139 -7.49 18.90 2.11
CA TYR A 139 -7.79 17.60 2.71
C TYR A 139 -9.02 16.97 2.04
N GLU A 140 -9.11 15.64 2.08
CA GLU A 140 -10.26 14.91 1.56
C GLU A 140 -11.43 15.05 2.53
N LYS A 141 -12.53 15.62 2.04
CA LYS A 141 -13.78 15.78 2.77
C LYS A 141 -14.70 14.61 2.44
N GLY A 142 -15.30 14.02 3.47
CA GLY A 142 -16.35 13.00 3.30
C GLY A 142 -17.55 13.55 2.52
N SER A 143 -18.14 12.71 1.67
CA SER A 143 -19.27 13.08 0.79
C SER A 143 -20.58 13.37 1.54
N ASP A 144 -20.73 12.85 2.76
CA ASP A 144 -21.87 13.11 3.62
C ASP A 144 -21.60 14.34 4.51
N TYR A 145 -22.32 15.43 4.27
CA TYR A 145 -22.21 16.66 5.06
C TYR A 145 -22.46 16.45 6.56
N SER A 146 -23.27 15.45 6.94
CA SER A 146 -23.56 15.13 8.35
C SER A 146 -22.46 14.31 9.03
N LYS A 147 -21.56 13.70 8.24
CA LYS A 147 -20.40 12.92 8.70
C LYS A 147 -19.07 13.50 8.21
N ALA A 148 -19.11 14.71 7.68
CA ALA A 148 -17.96 15.32 7.04
C ALA A 148 -16.83 15.43 8.05
N GLU A 149 -15.71 14.80 7.74
CA GLU A 149 -14.48 15.07 8.47
C GLU A 149 -14.09 16.52 8.18
N ILE A 150 -13.87 17.31 9.23
CA ILE A 150 -13.45 18.70 9.09
C ILE A 150 -12.05 18.81 9.65
N PHE A 151 -11.17 19.40 8.86
CA PHE A 151 -9.82 19.74 9.27
C PHE A 151 -9.60 21.24 9.11
N GLY A 152 -8.81 21.79 10.02
CA GLY A 152 -8.38 23.16 9.91
C GLY A 152 -7.53 23.61 11.07
N ILE A 153 -6.90 24.76 10.84
CA ILE A 153 -6.08 25.43 11.83
C ILE A 153 -7.01 26.03 12.89
N ALA A 154 -6.71 25.81 14.17
CA ALA A 154 -7.56 26.13 15.30
C ALA A 154 -6.84 27.01 16.35
N GLY A 155 -7.57 27.38 17.40
CA GLY A 155 -7.06 28.10 18.57
C GLY A 155 -7.38 29.61 18.56
N GLU A 156 -7.30 30.26 19.72
CA GLU A 156 -7.70 31.67 19.90
C GLU A 156 -6.90 32.68 19.07
N ARG A 157 -5.78 32.26 18.47
CA ARG A 157 -4.91 33.09 17.63
C ARG A 157 -4.61 32.49 16.25
N PHE A 158 -5.13 31.29 15.94
CA PHE A 158 -4.98 30.56 14.66
C PHE A 158 -3.55 30.40 14.09
N ALA A 159 -2.52 30.96 14.75
CA ALA A 159 -1.10 30.64 14.71
C ALA A 159 -0.40 31.55 15.71
N ASN A 160 0.68 31.08 16.34
CA ASN A 160 1.52 31.94 17.16
C ASN A 160 2.85 32.23 16.47
N LEU A 161 2.81 32.71 15.22
CA LEU A 161 4.04 33.02 14.48
C LEU A 161 4.61 34.36 14.93
N THR A 162 5.90 34.41 15.24
CA THR A 162 6.56 35.67 15.60
C THR A 162 6.82 36.49 14.34
N LYS A 163 6.16 37.63 14.18
CA LYS A 163 6.43 38.57 13.06
C LYS A 163 7.81 39.23 13.20
N PRO A 164 8.38 39.78 12.11
CA PRO A 164 9.68 40.47 12.18
C PRO A 164 9.74 41.63 13.20
N ASP A 165 8.60 42.27 13.46
CA ASP A 165 8.45 43.36 14.44
C ASP A 165 8.29 42.85 15.90
N GLY A 166 8.37 41.54 16.13
CA GLY A 166 8.18 40.90 17.43
C GLY A 166 6.72 40.74 17.85
N SER A 167 5.77 41.25 17.07
CA SER A 167 4.34 40.99 17.29
C SER A 167 3.97 39.56 16.89
N ARG A 168 2.76 39.12 17.22
CA ARG A 168 2.26 37.80 16.80
C ARG A 168 1.42 37.94 15.53
N GLY A 169 1.71 37.12 14.52
CA GLY A 169 0.95 37.03 13.28
C GLY A 169 -0.12 35.96 13.33
N TYR A 170 -1.21 36.20 12.60
CA TYR A 170 -2.34 35.29 12.46
C TYR A 170 -2.24 34.57 11.11
N LEU A 171 -2.37 33.24 11.06
CA LEU A 171 -2.40 32.50 9.78
C LEU A 171 -3.78 32.51 9.10
N LEU A 172 -4.84 32.90 9.82
CA LEU A 172 -6.20 33.06 9.29
C LEU A 172 -6.84 34.36 9.79
N LYS A 173 -7.57 35.07 8.91
CA LYS A 173 -8.37 36.25 9.23
C LYS A 173 -9.83 35.83 9.45
N GLY A 174 -10.45 36.31 10.54
CA GLY A 174 -11.86 36.05 10.82
C GLY A 174 -12.12 34.69 11.47
N GLY A 175 -13.23 34.58 12.21
CA GLY A 175 -13.53 33.45 13.09
C GLY A 175 -13.57 32.08 12.42
N ASN A 176 -13.45 31.06 13.27
CA ASN A 176 -13.65 29.63 13.04
C ASN A 176 -13.64 29.15 11.55
N PRO A 177 -12.52 28.61 11.04
CA PRO A 177 -12.45 28.06 9.66
C PRO A 177 -13.31 26.79 9.45
N PHE A 178 -13.95 26.28 10.51
CA PHE A 178 -14.84 25.12 10.48
C PHE A 178 -16.26 25.46 10.02
N VAL A 179 -16.61 26.75 9.85
CA VAL A 179 -17.91 27.16 9.32
C VAL A 179 -17.87 27.19 7.79
N ALA A 180 -18.32 26.09 7.17
CA ALA A 180 -19.00 26.01 5.86
C ALA A 180 -18.42 26.65 4.56
N PHE A 181 -17.33 27.41 4.56
CA PHE A 181 -16.92 28.24 3.41
C PHE A 181 -15.63 27.82 2.70
N GLY A 182 -15.18 26.57 2.86
CA GLY A 182 -14.08 26.03 2.03
C GLY A 182 -14.50 25.88 0.57
N LEU A 183 -13.54 26.00 -0.36
CA LEU A 183 -13.75 25.66 -1.77
C LEU A 183 -13.74 24.13 -1.87
N ASP A 184 -14.95 23.55 -1.89
CA ASP A 184 -15.12 22.12 -2.16
C ASP A 184 -14.99 21.90 -3.66
N ARG A 185 -14.04 21.06 -4.05
CA ARG A 185 -13.85 20.62 -5.43
C ARG A 185 -13.99 19.12 -5.52
N SER A 186 -14.93 18.70 -6.35
CA SER A 186 -15.15 17.31 -6.68
C SER A 186 -14.12 16.82 -7.70
N LEU A 187 -13.88 15.51 -7.76
CA LEU A 187 -13.00 14.89 -8.76
C LEU A 187 -13.47 15.23 -10.18
N THR A 188 -14.77 15.14 -10.40
CA THR A 188 -15.38 15.45 -11.70
C THR A 188 -15.17 16.91 -12.10
N GLU A 189 -15.29 17.85 -11.16
CA GLU A 189 -15.01 19.27 -11.45
C GLU A 189 -13.54 19.50 -11.79
N LEU A 190 -12.62 18.93 -11.01
CA LEU A 190 -11.17 19.12 -11.21
C LEU A 190 -10.68 18.53 -12.53
N ILE A 191 -11.17 17.34 -12.92
CA ILE A 191 -10.78 16.71 -14.19
C ILE A 191 -11.26 17.52 -15.39
N ASN A 192 -12.42 18.16 -15.28
CA ASN A 192 -12.99 18.97 -16.36
C ASN A 192 -12.60 20.46 -16.26
N HIS A 193 -11.77 20.82 -15.26
CA HIS A 193 -11.34 22.19 -15.05
C HIS A 193 -10.29 22.58 -16.10
N ASP A 194 -10.43 23.78 -16.66
CA ASP A 194 -9.45 24.34 -17.60
C ASP A 194 -8.28 24.92 -16.81
N PHE A 195 -7.10 24.28 -16.94
CA PHE A 195 -5.86 24.74 -16.31
C PHE A 195 -4.89 25.40 -17.31
N ASP A 196 -5.28 25.55 -18.58
CA ASP A 196 -4.37 26.02 -19.64
C ASP A 196 -4.25 27.56 -19.66
N HIS A 197 -5.20 28.28 -19.07
CA HIS A 197 -5.23 29.76 -19.03
C HIS A 197 -4.55 30.36 -17.78
N ILE A 198 -3.30 29.95 -17.52
CA ILE A 198 -2.52 30.45 -16.36
C ILE A 198 -2.17 31.95 -16.50
N ASP A 199 -1.99 32.44 -17.72
CA ASP A 199 -1.47 33.80 -17.98
C ASP A 199 -2.54 34.90 -17.93
N ASP A 200 -3.83 34.55 -18.03
CA ASP A 200 -4.96 35.49 -18.03
C ASP A 200 -5.45 35.87 -16.62
N TYR A 201 -4.75 35.39 -15.59
CA TYR A 201 -5.29 35.30 -14.25
C TYR A 201 -4.57 36.22 -13.26
N ASP A 202 -5.36 36.89 -12.40
CA ASP A 202 -4.85 37.79 -11.37
C ASP A 202 -4.05 36.98 -10.33
N PRO A 203 -2.76 37.29 -10.09
CA PRO A 203 -1.97 36.60 -9.06
C PRO A 203 -2.55 36.72 -7.65
N ASN A 204 -3.51 37.62 -7.42
CA ASN A 204 -4.24 37.75 -6.16
C ASN A 204 -5.55 36.96 -6.10
N ASP A 205 -6.04 36.45 -7.24
CA ASP A 205 -7.17 35.56 -7.23
C ASP A 205 -6.69 34.18 -6.73
N THR A 206 -7.11 33.79 -5.55
CA THR A 206 -6.52 32.66 -4.82
C THR A 206 -7.30 31.38 -5.04
N ASP A 207 -8.45 31.45 -5.73
CA ASP A 207 -9.36 30.33 -5.96
C ASP A 207 -8.81 29.37 -7.03
N PHE A 208 -8.25 29.85 -8.15
CA PHE A 208 -7.58 29.01 -9.16
C PHE A 208 -6.32 28.33 -8.61
N ILE A 209 -5.54 29.03 -7.79
CA ILE A 209 -4.35 28.44 -7.14
C ILE A 209 -4.79 27.31 -6.22
N ASN A 210 -5.89 27.51 -5.48
CA ASN A 210 -6.50 26.47 -4.67
C ASN A 210 -6.99 25.28 -5.51
N ASP A 211 -7.57 25.49 -6.68
CA ASP A 211 -8.04 24.42 -7.56
C ASP A 211 -6.89 23.58 -8.11
N ARG A 212 -5.77 24.21 -8.49
CA ARG A 212 -4.54 23.52 -8.87
C ARG A 212 -4.01 22.66 -7.73
N ASN A 213 -3.95 23.22 -6.52
CA ASN A 213 -3.48 22.49 -5.35
C ASN A 213 -4.43 21.34 -4.96
N ALA A 214 -5.74 21.54 -5.13
CA ALA A 214 -6.74 20.49 -4.95
C ALA A 214 -6.53 19.34 -5.95
N LEU A 215 -6.28 19.64 -7.22
CA LEU A 215 -5.97 18.64 -8.24
C LEU A 215 -4.69 17.87 -7.90
N ILE A 216 -3.60 18.58 -7.55
CA ILE A 216 -2.32 17.93 -7.20
C ILE A 216 -2.53 16.97 -6.02
N TYR A 217 -3.23 17.42 -4.98
CA TYR A 217 -3.52 16.57 -3.83
C TYR A 217 -4.43 15.38 -4.19
N MET A 218 -5.43 15.58 -5.04
CA MET A 218 -6.29 14.49 -5.54
C MET A 218 -5.46 13.44 -6.29
N CYS A 219 -4.56 13.88 -7.17
CA CYS A 219 -3.62 13.01 -7.87
C CYS A 219 -2.74 12.23 -6.90
N ASP A 220 -2.19 12.89 -5.88
CA ASP A 220 -1.39 12.24 -4.83
C ASP A 220 -2.20 11.13 -4.13
N LEU A 221 -3.45 11.41 -3.72
CA LEU A 221 -4.33 10.42 -3.09
C LEU A 221 -4.58 9.19 -3.99
N ILE A 222 -4.89 9.43 -5.27
CA ILE A 222 -5.11 8.37 -6.25
C ILE A 222 -3.83 7.54 -6.43
N LEU A 223 -2.67 8.19 -6.55
CA LEU A 223 -1.37 7.51 -6.67
C LEU A 223 -1.04 6.70 -5.43
N HIS A 224 -1.29 7.21 -4.23
CA HIS A 224 -1.11 6.48 -2.97
C HIS A 224 -1.98 5.21 -2.93
N GLN A 225 -3.23 5.30 -3.38
CA GLN A 225 -4.11 4.13 -3.46
C GLN A 225 -3.63 3.09 -4.48
N VAL A 226 -3.19 3.53 -5.66
CA VAL A 226 -2.60 2.64 -6.68
C VAL A 226 -1.32 1.98 -6.17
N ASN A 227 -0.45 2.73 -5.51
CA ASN A 227 0.78 2.20 -4.90
C ASN A 227 0.47 1.17 -3.80
N SER A 228 -0.57 1.39 -3.00
CA SER A 228 -1.04 0.42 -2.01
C SER A 228 -1.48 -0.89 -2.66
N PHE A 229 -2.23 -0.81 -3.76
CA PHE A 229 -2.61 -1.99 -4.54
C PHE A 229 -1.39 -2.73 -5.10
N GLN A 230 -0.42 -2.02 -5.68
CA GLN A 230 0.83 -2.61 -6.17
C GLN A 230 1.64 -3.27 -5.05
N GLY A 231 1.72 -2.63 -3.89
CA GLY A 231 2.37 -3.19 -2.69
C GLY A 231 1.72 -4.49 -2.23
N GLY A 232 0.38 -4.54 -2.23
CA GLY A 232 -0.40 -5.75 -1.94
C GLY A 232 -0.09 -6.89 -2.92
N ILE A 233 -0.07 -6.60 -4.22
CA ILE A 233 0.27 -7.57 -5.28
C ILE A 233 1.70 -8.08 -5.10
N GLY A 234 2.68 -7.19 -4.92
CA GLY A 234 4.09 -7.55 -4.73
C GLY A 234 4.32 -8.40 -3.48
N SER A 235 3.63 -8.09 -2.38
CA SER A 235 3.71 -8.91 -1.15
C SER A 235 3.18 -10.33 -1.38
N THR A 236 2.11 -10.48 -2.16
CA THR A 236 1.53 -11.79 -2.47
C THR A 236 2.42 -12.57 -3.44
N GLN A 237 3.02 -11.90 -4.42
CA GLN A 237 4.02 -12.50 -5.30
C GLN A 237 5.19 -13.08 -4.50
N ASN A 238 5.76 -12.32 -3.56
CA ASN A 238 6.85 -12.78 -2.70
C ASN A 238 6.46 -14.03 -1.90
N ARG A 239 5.22 -14.08 -1.39
CA ARG A 239 4.71 -15.25 -0.67
C ARG A 239 4.53 -16.47 -1.58
N LEU A 240 4.04 -16.27 -2.81
CA LEU A 240 3.91 -17.33 -3.81
C LEU A 240 5.26 -17.90 -4.20
N GLU A 241 6.27 -17.06 -4.46
CA GLU A 241 7.64 -17.50 -4.76
C GLU A 241 8.24 -18.32 -3.60
N LYS A 242 8.03 -17.90 -2.35
CA LYS A 242 8.46 -18.68 -1.18
C LYS A 242 7.72 -20.01 -1.07
N ALA A 243 6.42 -20.03 -1.32
CA ALA A 243 5.64 -21.28 -1.33
C ALA A 243 6.16 -22.24 -2.40
N ILE A 244 6.39 -21.76 -3.63
CA ILE A 244 6.92 -22.56 -4.75
C ILE A 244 8.29 -23.16 -4.39
N ASN A 245 9.21 -22.35 -3.86
CA ASN A 245 10.53 -22.83 -3.46
C ASN A 245 10.46 -23.90 -2.36
N ASN A 246 9.55 -23.74 -1.40
CA ASN A 246 9.33 -24.72 -0.35
C ASN A 246 8.75 -26.04 -0.91
N LEU A 247 7.76 -25.96 -1.80
CA LEU A 247 7.16 -27.13 -2.45
C LEU A 247 8.17 -27.89 -3.32
N SER A 248 9.01 -27.16 -4.07
CA SER A 248 10.07 -27.76 -4.87
C SER A 248 11.08 -28.52 -4.00
N SER A 249 11.51 -27.90 -2.90
CA SER A 249 12.40 -28.54 -1.92
C SER A 249 11.76 -29.77 -1.28
N GLN A 250 10.47 -29.68 -0.94
CA GLN A 250 9.72 -30.80 -0.39
C GLN A 250 9.57 -31.95 -1.40
N GLY A 251 9.34 -31.64 -2.68
CA GLY A 251 9.31 -32.61 -3.77
C GLY A 251 10.62 -33.37 -3.89
N ILE A 252 11.75 -32.66 -3.95
CA ILE A 252 13.10 -33.27 -3.99
C ILE A 252 13.33 -34.19 -2.79
N ASN A 253 12.93 -33.76 -1.59
CA ASN A 253 13.09 -34.56 -0.37
C ASN A 253 12.20 -35.81 -0.35
N ILE A 254 10.97 -35.71 -0.87
CA ILE A 254 10.05 -36.84 -1.01
C ILE A 254 10.59 -37.83 -2.04
N ASP A 255 11.05 -37.35 -3.20
CA ASP A 255 11.60 -38.20 -4.26
C ASP A 255 12.87 -38.93 -3.80
N ALA A 256 13.77 -38.24 -3.11
CA ALA A 256 14.97 -38.86 -2.53
C ALA A 256 14.62 -39.90 -1.46
N SER A 257 13.59 -39.66 -0.65
CA SER A 257 13.13 -40.61 0.36
C SER A 257 12.44 -41.82 -0.28
N ASN A 258 11.63 -41.62 -1.32
CA ASN A 258 11.03 -42.68 -2.11
C ASN A 258 12.09 -43.54 -2.82
N SER A 259 13.14 -42.94 -3.38
CA SER A 259 14.27 -43.69 -3.96
C SER A 259 14.93 -44.57 -2.91
N ARG A 260 15.28 -44.01 -1.74
CA ARG A 260 15.89 -44.79 -0.64
C ARG A 260 15.03 -45.96 -0.18
N ILE A 261 13.72 -45.77 -0.06
CA ILE A 261 12.79 -46.85 0.31
C ILE A 261 12.77 -47.93 -0.76
N LYS A 262 12.55 -47.55 -2.03
CA LYS A 262 12.51 -48.50 -3.15
C LYS A 262 13.82 -49.27 -3.32
N ASP A 263 14.96 -48.58 -3.24
CA ASP A 263 16.29 -49.19 -3.36
C ASP A 263 16.57 -50.16 -2.20
N THR A 264 16.12 -49.83 -0.98
CA THR A 264 16.25 -50.71 0.19
C THR A 264 15.36 -51.94 0.07
N ASP A 265 14.12 -51.77 -0.37
CA ASP A 265 13.18 -52.88 -0.58
C ASP A 265 13.68 -53.82 -1.68
N PHE A 266 14.18 -53.27 -2.79
CA PHE A 266 14.80 -54.06 -3.86
C PHE A 266 16.03 -54.82 -3.37
N ALA A 267 16.92 -54.17 -2.62
CA ALA A 267 18.09 -54.84 -2.05
C ALA A 267 17.70 -55.98 -1.10
N LYS A 268 16.65 -55.79 -0.28
CA LYS A 268 16.12 -56.82 0.62
C LYS A 268 15.53 -58.01 -0.15
N GLU A 269 14.72 -57.74 -1.18
CA GLU A 269 14.12 -58.77 -2.03
C GLU A 269 15.18 -59.54 -2.82
N ALA A 270 16.15 -58.84 -3.42
CA ALA A 270 17.27 -59.46 -4.12
C ALA A 270 18.11 -60.35 -3.20
N THR A 271 18.39 -59.91 -1.97
CA THR A 271 19.12 -60.70 -0.98
C THR A 271 18.33 -61.95 -0.57
N GLN A 272 17.00 -61.82 -0.41
CA GLN A 272 16.14 -62.94 -0.08
C GLN A 272 16.08 -63.95 -1.23
N MET A 273 15.95 -63.49 -2.48
CA MET A 273 16.02 -64.32 -3.68
C MET A 273 17.34 -65.08 -3.78
N VAL A 274 18.48 -64.40 -3.59
CA VAL A 274 19.82 -65.01 -3.59
C VAL A 274 19.93 -66.05 -2.47
N LYS A 275 19.45 -65.74 -1.26
CA LYS A 275 19.44 -66.67 -0.12
C LYS A 275 18.63 -67.93 -0.42
N ASP A 276 17.48 -67.79 -1.05
CA ASP A 276 16.61 -68.92 -1.40
C ASP A 276 17.19 -69.74 -2.55
N GLN A 277 17.87 -69.11 -3.51
CA GLN A 277 18.65 -69.81 -4.53
C GLN A 277 19.82 -70.61 -3.92
N ILE A 278 20.57 -70.01 -2.99
CA ILE A 278 21.66 -70.70 -2.28
C ILE A 278 21.12 -71.88 -1.47
N ARG A 279 19.98 -71.74 -0.78
CA ARG A 279 19.33 -72.84 -0.06
C ARG A 279 18.92 -73.96 -0.98
N THR A 280 18.32 -73.65 -2.13
CA THR A 280 17.88 -74.65 -3.11
C THR A 280 19.08 -75.42 -3.68
N ASN A 281 20.15 -74.71 -4.04
CA ASN A 281 21.39 -75.33 -4.50
C ASN A 281 22.05 -76.18 -3.39
N SER A 282 22.10 -75.69 -2.15
CA SER A 282 22.67 -76.43 -1.00
C SER A 282 21.86 -77.69 -0.69
N THR A 283 20.53 -77.62 -0.72
CA THR A 283 19.65 -78.77 -0.53
C THR A 283 19.88 -79.83 -1.60
N THR A 284 20.09 -79.41 -2.85
CA THR A 284 20.39 -80.31 -3.96
C THR A 284 21.76 -80.98 -3.79
N SER A 285 22.81 -80.22 -3.45
CA SER A 285 24.14 -80.78 -3.15
C SER A 285 24.14 -81.70 -1.93
N MET A 286 23.39 -81.36 -0.87
CA MET A 286 23.20 -82.22 0.30
C MET A 286 22.42 -83.48 -0.04
N LEU A 287 21.40 -83.42 -0.90
CA LEU A 287 20.70 -84.59 -1.44
C LEU A 287 21.65 -85.51 -2.20
N VAL A 288 22.53 -84.95 -3.04
CA VAL A 288 23.55 -85.73 -3.76
C VAL A 288 24.53 -86.38 -2.79
N GLN A 289 24.97 -85.67 -1.75
CA GLN A 289 25.89 -86.17 -0.73
C GLN A 289 25.24 -87.21 0.21
N ALA A 290 23.97 -87.02 0.58
CA ALA A 290 23.18 -87.96 1.36
C ALA A 290 22.83 -89.22 0.56
N ASN A 291 22.69 -89.13 -0.77
CA ASN A 291 22.51 -90.29 -1.64
C ASN A 291 23.82 -91.06 -1.90
N SER A 292 24.98 -90.43 -1.75
CA SER A 292 26.29 -91.09 -1.95
C SER A 292 26.87 -91.73 -0.68
N LEU A 293 26.48 -91.25 0.51
CA LEU A 293 26.88 -91.82 1.80
C LEU A 293 26.47 -93.31 1.97
N PRO A 294 25.20 -93.70 1.73
CA PRO A 294 24.74 -95.09 1.88
C PRO A 294 25.41 -96.06 0.90
N LYS A 295 25.73 -95.59 -0.32
CA LYS A 295 26.45 -96.38 -1.33
C LYS A 295 27.88 -96.70 -0.89
N SER A 296 28.53 -95.76 -0.22
CA SER A 296 29.88 -95.96 0.33
C SER A 296 29.89 -96.96 1.49
N ILE A 297 28.84 -96.99 2.32
CA ILE A 297 28.70 -97.95 3.42
C ILE A 297 28.36 -99.35 2.89
N SER A 298 27.49 -99.48 1.89
CA SER A 298 27.20 -100.77 1.24
C SER A 298 28.46 -101.41 0.65
N SER A 299 29.34 -100.59 0.04
CA SER A 299 30.65 -101.02 -0.47
C SER A 299 31.63 -101.50 0.61
N LEU A 300 31.45 -101.10 1.87
CA LEU A 300 32.28 -101.52 3.01
C LEU A 300 31.71 -102.75 3.74
N LEU A 301 30.42 -103.06 3.57
CA LEU A 301 29.77 -104.24 4.15
C LEU A 301 29.74 -105.45 3.21
N THR A 302 30.10 -105.27 1.94
CA THR A 302 30.16 -106.33 0.91
C THR A 302 31.58 -106.76 0.56
N ASN A 303 32.58 -106.36 1.36
CA ASN A 303 33.96 -106.79 1.25
C ASN A 303 34.38 -107.60 2.49
#